data_AF-A0A3P6EW62-F1
#
_entry.id   AF-A0A3P6EW62-F1
#
_cell.length_a   1.000
_cell.length_b   1.000
_cell.length_c   1.000
_cell.angle_alpha   90.00
_cell.angle_beta   90.00
_cell.angle_gamma   90.00
#
_symmetry.space_group_name_H-M   'P 1'
#
loop_
_entity.id
_entity.type
_entity.pdbx_description
1 polymer ?
#
loop_
_entity_poly.entity_id
_entity_poly.type
_entity_poly.pdbx_seq_one_letter_code
_entity_poly.pdbx_strand_id
1 'polypeptide(L)'
;MAEISATSFPSSSSSSSALALRSSPNASLRCQNVACPRTTSSFQELSVKRSQLVGNALATGHLPATRACKNQAIRAVLSSDGQAADPKGAGLRGKLKKVVLAYSGGLDTSVIVPWLKENYGCEVVCFTADVGQGIKELDGLEQKAKASGASQLVVKDLTEEFVKDYIFPCLRAGAIYERKYLLGTSMARPVIAKAMVDVAAEVGADAVAHGCTGKGNDQASTWTVRFELTFFSLNPELKVVAPWREWEIQGREDAIEYAKKHNVPVPVTKKSIYSRDRNLWHLSHEGDILEDPANEPKKDMYMMSVDPEDAPDQPEYIEIGIESGLPVSLNGKPLSPATLLSELNTIGGKHGIGRIDMVENRLVGMKSRGVYETPGGTILFAAVQELESLTLDRESIQVKDSLALKYAEMVYAGRWFDPLKESMDAFMEKLTEKTTGSVTLKLYKGSVSVTGRKSPNSLYRQDISSFEGSEIYNQADAAGFIRLYGLPMRVRAMLEKGI
;
A
#
# COMPACT_ATOMS: atom_id res chain seq x y z
N MET A 1 18.49 39.28 0.59
CA MET A 1 17.96 40.65 0.73
C MET A 1 18.27 41.41 -0.54
N ALA A 2 17.23 41.76 -1.30
CA ALA A 2 17.22 42.90 -2.21
C ALA A 2 15.76 43.35 -2.26
N GLU A 3 15.45 44.37 -1.46
CA GLU A 3 14.16 45.04 -1.40
C GLU A 3 13.93 45.84 -2.68
N ILE A 4 12.72 45.81 -3.21
CA ILE A 4 12.22 46.88 -4.07
C ILE A 4 10.89 47.34 -3.49
N SER A 5 10.98 48.50 -2.83
CA SER A 5 9.89 49.38 -2.45
C SER A 5 9.28 50.02 -3.70
N ALA A 6 7.95 50.08 -3.77
CA ALA A 6 7.24 50.94 -4.72
C ALA A 6 6.09 51.65 -3.99
N THR A 7 6.25 52.96 -3.85
CA THR A 7 5.23 53.93 -3.43
C THR A 7 4.29 54.32 -4.58
N SER A 8 3.15 54.86 -4.19
CA SER A 8 1.89 55.11 -4.91
C SER A 8 1.85 56.26 -5.96
N PHE A 9 1.11 56.01 -7.06
CA PHE A 9 0.13 56.80 -7.85
C PHE A 9 0.17 58.36 -7.92
N PRO A 10 -0.19 59.01 -9.07
CA PRO A 10 -1.61 59.19 -9.43
C PRO A 10 -2.01 59.14 -10.93
N SER A 11 -3.34 59.11 -11.11
CA SER A 11 -4.20 59.01 -12.29
C SER A 11 -4.31 60.22 -13.23
N SER A 12 -4.63 60.00 -14.52
CA SER A 12 -5.66 60.72 -15.36
C SER A 12 -5.49 60.38 -16.86
N SER A 13 -6.47 59.70 -17.48
CA SER A 13 -7.51 60.19 -18.42
C SER A 13 -7.10 60.46 -19.89
N SER A 14 -7.56 59.56 -20.77
CA SER A 14 -8.11 59.71 -22.14
C SER A 14 -7.68 60.87 -23.05
N SER A 15 -7.27 60.54 -24.29
CA SER A 15 -7.88 61.09 -25.51
C SER A 15 -7.53 60.27 -26.77
N SER A 16 -8.47 60.23 -27.69
CA SER A 16 -8.53 59.52 -28.97
C SER A 16 -7.91 60.31 -30.13
N SER A 17 -7.35 59.63 -31.13
CA SER A 17 -7.35 60.09 -32.53
C SER A 17 -7.09 58.93 -33.51
N ALA A 18 -7.76 59.00 -34.65
CA ALA A 18 -7.84 58.00 -35.72
C ALA A 18 -7.17 58.51 -37.02
N LEU A 19 -7.16 57.65 -38.05
CA LEU A 19 -6.76 57.81 -39.47
C LEU A 19 -5.26 57.60 -39.80
N ALA A 20 -4.84 56.99 -40.92
CA ALA A 20 -5.48 56.23 -42.00
C ALA A 20 -4.41 55.55 -42.89
N LEU A 21 -4.82 54.42 -43.50
CA LEU A 21 -4.40 53.76 -44.75
C LEU A 21 -3.25 54.33 -45.63
N ARG A 22 -2.39 53.42 -46.11
CA ARG A 22 -1.98 53.31 -47.53
C ARG A 22 -1.44 51.91 -47.86
N SER A 23 -1.78 51.44 -49.06
CA SER A 23 -1.54 50.10 -49.61
C SER A 23 -0.59 50.12 -50.83
N SER A 24 0.26 49.07 -50.92
CA SER A 24 0.72 48.34 -52.14
C SER A 24 1.71 49.01 -53.13
N PRO A 25 2.36 48.27 -54.08
CA PRO A 25 2.85 46.87 -54.12
C PRO A 25 4.25 46.66 -54.81
N ASN A 26 4.63 45.38 -54.98
CA ASN A 26 5.54 44.77 -55.98
C ASN A 26 7.07 44.78 -55.77
N ALA A 27 7.65 43.58 -55.66
CA ALA A 27 8.86 43.18 -56.39
C ALA A 27 8.95 41.65 -56.51
N SER A 28 8.67 41.14 -57.70
CA SER A 28 9.07 39.81 -58.19
C SER A 28 10.54 39.83 -58.59
N LEU A 29 11.33 38.78 -58.31
CA LEU A 29 12.54 38.50 -59.07
C LEU A 29 12.87 36.99 -59.10
N ARG A 30 13.22 36.57 -60.33
CA ARG A 30 13.46 35.22 -60.84
C ARG A 30 14.80 34.61 -60.39
N CYS A 31 14.84 33.28 -60.49
CA CYS A 31 15.98 32.37 -60.46
C CYS A 31 17.27 32.84 -61.16
N GLN A 32 18.41 32.42 -60.60
CA GLN A 32 19.62 32.08 -61.35
C GLN A 32 20.27 30.81 -60.77
N ASN A 33 20.52 29.83 -61.65
CA ASN A 33 21.43 28.69 -61.47
C ASN A 33 22.84 29.09 -61.97
N VAL A 34 23.91 28.55 -61.37
CA VAL A 34 25.25 28.13 -61.91
C VAL A 34 26.15 27.83 -60.67
N ALA A 35 26.42 26.58 -60.24
CA ALA A 35 27.40 25.55 -60.66
C ALA A 35 28.75 25.50 -59.86
N CYS A 36 28.90 24.44 -59.04
CA CYS A 36 30.06 23.54 -58.74
C CYS A 36 31.50 24.06 -58.44
N PRO A 37 32.27 23.41 -57.53
CA PRO A 37 32.98 22.17 -57.90
C PRO A 37 33.15 21.05 -56.85
N ARG A 38 33.53 19.89 -57.39
CA ARG A 38 33.75 18.53 -56.85
C ARG A 38 34.83 18.40 -55.75
N THR A 39 34.63 17.45 -54.82
CA THR A 39 35.46 16.26 -54.46
C THR A 39 34.99 15.79 -53.07
N THR A 40 34.57 14.54 -52.83
CA THR A 40 35.45 13.42 -52.42
C THR A 40 34.74 12.04 -52.52
N SER A 41 35.46 11.05 -53.07
CA SER A 41 35.39 9.62 -52.71
C SER A 41 35.87 9.44 -51.25
N SER A 42 35.51 8.45 -50.43
CA SER A 42 35.28 7.01 -50.63
C SER A 42 34.58 6.48 -49.36
N PHE A 43 33.52 5.70 -49.51
CA PHE A 43 32.98 4.87 -48.41
C PHE A 43 33.86 3.62 -48.26
N GLN A 44 34.40 3.42 -47.06
CA GLN A 44 35.12 2.20 -46.70
C GLN A 44 34.19 1.30 -45.89
N GLU A 45 33.96 0.10 -46.43
CA GLU A 45 33.23 -0.99 -45.79
C GLU A 45 33.97 -1.48 -44.55
N LEU A 46 33.25 -1.68 -43.45
CA LEU A 46 33.60 -2.67 -42.44
C LEU A 46 32.37 -3.51 -42.13
N SER A 47 32.45 -4.76 -42.62
CA SER A 47 31.47 -5.81 -42.52
C SER A 47 31.21 -6.23 -41.07
N VAL A 48 29.94 -6.27 -40.66
CA VAL A 48 29.51 -6.98 -39.44
C VAL A 48 28.65 -8.17 -39.84
N LYS A 49 29.10 -9.36 -39.42
CA LYS A 49 28.52 -10.68 -39.71
C LYS A 49 27.09 -10.79 -39.19
N ARG A 50 26.19 -11.27 -40.05
CA ARG A 50 24.93 -11.94 -39.66
C ARG A 50 25.25 -13.33 -39.12
N SER A 51 24.88 -13.60 -37.87
CA SER A 51 24.71 -14.96 -37.31
C SER A 51 23.32 -15.02 -36.67
N GLN A 52 22.34 -15.61 -37.36
CA GLN A 52 21.80 -16.93 -37.03
C GLN A 52 21.22 -17.01 -35.60
N LEU A 53 19.95 -16.62 -35.48
CA LEU A 53 19.06 -17.10 -34.41
C LEU A 53 18.60 -18.51 -34.80
N VAL A 54 19.28 -19.51 -34.28
CA VAL A 54 18.81 -20.90 -34.24
C VAL A 54 18.48 -21.19 -32.78
N GLY A 55 17.20 -21.43 -32.51
CA GLY A 55 16.75 -21.97 -31.24
C GLY A 55 17.23 -23.41 -31.10
N ASN A 56 17.83 -23.72 -29.96
CA ASN A 56 17.94 -25.08 -29.45
C ASN A 56 17.73 -25.03 -27.94
N ALA A 57 16.63 -25.63 -27.50
CA ALA A 57 16.40 -25.96 -26.11
C ALA A 57 17.32 -27.11 -25.72
N LEU A 58 18.12 -26.90 -24.67
CA LEU A 58 18.83 -27.96 -23.96
C LEU A 58 18.39 -27.91 -22.50
N ALA A 59 17.59 -28.90 -22.13
CA ALA A 59 17.28 -29.21 -20.74
C ALA A 59 18.51 -29.85 -20.10
N THR A 60 19.04 -29.24 -19.05
CA THR A 60 19.96 -29.88 -18.11
C THR A 60 19.47 -29.59 -16.70
N GLY A 61 18.95 -30.64 -16.05
CA GLY A 61 18.53 -30.60 -14.66
C GLY A 61 19.74 -30.63 -13.73
N HIS A 62 19.72 -29.74 -12.74
CA HIS A 62 20.51 -29.87 -11.53
C HIS A 62 19.65 -29.55 -10.31
N LEU A 63 19.37 -30.59 -9.52
CA LEU A 63 18.88 -30.52 -8.14
C LEU A 63 19.97 -29.94 -7.22
N PRO A 64 19.56 -29.28 -6.12
CA PRO A 64 20.18 -29.63 -4.86
C PRO A 64 19.19 -29.80 -3.70
N ALA A 65 19.34 -30.97 -3.04
CA ALA A 65 19.30 -31.22 -1.60
C ALA A 65 18.21 -30.53 -0.73
N THR A 66 17.09 -31.21 -0.53
CA THR A 66 16.17 -30.98 0.58
C THR A 66 16.74 -31.52 1.89
N ARG A 67 16.90 -30.63 2.86
CA ARG A 67 17.26 -30.92 4.25
C ARG A 67 16.00 -31.41 4.99
N ALA A 68 16.05 -32.62 5.53
CA ALA A 68 14.95 -33.25 6.25
C ALA A 68 14.55 -32.46 7.51
N CYS A 69 13.27 -32.11 7.64
CA CYS A 69 12.66 -31.70 8.89
C CYS A 69 11.65 -32.77 9.34
N LYS A 70 11.61 -33.06 10.63
CA LYS A 70 10.98 -34.23 11.24
C LYS A 70 9.45 -34.19 11.11
N ASN A 71 8.89 -35.15 10.39
CA ASN A 71 7.46 -35.46 10.41
C ASN A 71 7.05 -36.01 11.79
N GLN A 72 6.18 -35.30 12.51
CA GLN A 72 5.29 -35.95 13.48
C GLN A 72 4.05 -36.42 12.73
N ALA A 73 3.93 -37.74 12.57
CA ALA A 73 2.77 -38.39 11.97
C ALA A 73 1.55 -38.27 12.89
N ILE A 74 0.46 -37.66 12.39
CA ILE A 74 -0.86 -37.75 13.04
C ILE A 74 -1.63 -38.89 12.38
N ARG A 75 -2.11 -39.79 13.23
CA ARG A 75 -2.79 -41.05 12.89
C ARG A 75 -4.22 -40.74 12.42
N ALA A 76 -4.54 -41.03 11.16
CA ALA A 76 -5.91 -41.00 10.66
C ALA A 76 -6.74 -42.10 11.34
N VAL A 77 -7.81 -41.73 12.04
CA VAL A 77 -8.84 -42.67 12.52
C VAL A 77 -9.98 -42.63 11.51
N LEU A 78 -10.19 -43.75 10.82
CA LEU A 78 -11.39 -43.98 10.01
C LEU A 78 -12.57 -44.18 10.97
N SER A 79 -13.50 -43.23 11.02
CA SER A 79 -14.80 -43.44 11.64
C SER A 79 -15.76 -44.02 10.60
N SER A 80 -16.29 -45.20 10.91
CA SER A 80 -17.27 -45.99 10.18
C SER A 80 -18.58 -45.26 9.93
N ASP A 81 -19.14 -45.49 8.74
CA ASP A 81 -20.47 -45.05 8.31
C ASP A 81 -21.58 -45.46 9.28
N GLY A 82 -22.35 -44.48 9.72
CA GLY A 82 -23.63 -44.64 10.40
C GLY A 82 -24.61 -43.61 9.85
N GLN A 83 -25.42 -44.01 8.88
CA GLN A 83 -26.56 -43.22 8.42
C GLN A 83 -27.57 -43.07 9.56
N ALA A 84 -27.82 -41.84 9.98
CA ALA A 84 -28.97 -41.49 10.81
C ALA A 84 -29.76 -40.37 10.11
N ALA A 85 -31.08 -40.54 10.13
CA ALA A 85 -32.05 -39.84 9.32
C ALA A 85 -32.20 -38.34 9.64
N ASP A 86 -32.60 -37.63 8.60
CA ASP A 86 -32.74 -36.18 8.44
C ASP A 86 -34.04 -35.65 9.10
N PRO A 87 -33.98 -34.68 10.03
CA PRO A 87 -35.15 -33.90 10.41
C PRO A 87 -35.15 -32.53 9.70
N LYS A 88 -36.10 -32.40 8.77
CA LYS A 88 -36.65 -31.19 8.13
C LYS A 88 -36.17 -29.83 8.68
N GLY A 89 -35.51 -29.05 7.83
CA GLY A 89 -35.41 -27.59 7.91
C GLY A 89 -34.39 -27.02 6.92
N ALA A 90 -34.82 -26.14 6.01
CA ALA A 90 -34.04 -25.37 5.04
C ALA A 90 -32.99 -26.16 4.19
N GLY A 91 -33.31 -26.38 2.92
CA GLY A 91 -32.46 -27.17 2.00
C GLY A 91 -31.00 -26.70 1.95
N LEU A 92 -30.08 -27.66 2.11
CA LEU A 92 -28.63 -27.48 2.00
C LEU A 92 -28.31 -26.69 0.71
N ARG A 93 -27.60 -25.56 0.83
CA ARG A 93 -27.32 -24.61 -0.27
C ARG A 93 -26.21 -25.08 -1.22
N GLY A 94 -26.12 -26.41 -1.40
CA GLY A 94 -25.01 -27.12 -2.03
C GLY A 94 -24.19 -27.88 -0.99
N LYS A 95 -23.72 -29.09 -1.33
CA LYS A 95 -22.90 -29.89 -0.41
C LYS A 95 -21.43 -29.51 -0.55
N LEU A 96 -20.84 -28.99 0.54
CA LEU A 96 -19.39 -28.77 0.67
C LEU A 96 -18.83 -29.82 1.64
N LYS A 97 -17.64 -30.36 1.39
CA LYS A 97 -17.05 -31.33 2.35
C LYS A 97 -16.32 -30.58 3.47
N LYS A 98 -15.48 -29.61 3.12
CA LYS A 98 -14.66 -28.86 4.07
C LYS A 98 -14.46 -27.41 3.64
N VAL A 99 -14.54 -26.50 4.61
CA VAL A 99 -14.41 -25.04 4.43
C VAL A 99 -13.32 -24.50 5.36
N VAL A 100 -12.44 -23.64 4.84
CA VAL A 100 -11.52 -22.83 5.65
C VAL A 100 -12.13 -21.45 5.91
N LEU A 101 -12.41 -21.14 7.17
CA LEU A 101 -13.00 -19.86 7.61
C LEU A 101 -11.91 -18.90 8.13
N ALA A 102 -11.86 -17.69 7.59
CA ALA A 102 -11.13 -16.58 8.20
C ALA A 102 -11.74 -16.27 9.58
N TYR A 103 -11.02 -16.61 10.64
CA TYR A 103 -11.51 -16.58 12.01
C TYR A 103 -10.71 -15.58 12.86
N SER A 104 -11.42 -14.58 13.39
CA SER A 104 -10.87 -13.55 14.28
C SER A 104 -11.26 -13.75 15.74
N GLY A 105 -12.14 -14.71 16.05
CA GLY A 105 -12.72 -14.84 17.38
C GLY A 105 -13.73 -13.75 17.73
N GLY A 106 -14.14 -12.90 16.78
CA GLY A 106 -15.25 -11.97 16.96
C GLY A 106 -16.60 -12.68 17.11
N LEU A 107 -17.66 -11.93 17.43
CA LEU A 107 -19.04 -12.44 17.45
C LEU A 107 -19.40 -13.06 16.11
N ASP A 108 -19.23 -12.30 15.03
CA ASP A 108 -19.68 -12.68 13.68
C ASP A 108 -18.99 -13.96 13.21
N THR A 109 -17.65 -14.01 13.28
CA THR A 109 -16.88 -15.19 12.85
C THR A 109 -17.12 -16.42 13.72
N SER A 110 -17.53 -16.24 14.99
CA SER A 110 -17.94 -17.36 15.85
C SER A 110 -19.32 -17.91 15.50
N VAL A 111 -20.24 -17.04 15.06
CA VAL A 111 -21.59 -17.41 14.59
C VAL A 111 -21.55 -18.09 13.22
N ILE A 112 -20.60 -17.72 12.37
CA ILE A 112 -20.44 -18.32 11.04
C ILE A 112 -20.12 -19.83 11.14
N VAL A 113 -19.38 -20.27 12.16
CA VAL A 113 -19.00 -21.69 12.31
C VAL A 113 -20.22 -22.63 12.37
N PRO A 114 -21.16 -22.50 13.33
CA PRO A 114 -22.36 -23.32 13.35
C PRO A 114 -23.25 -23.09 12.12
N TRP A 115 -23.31 -21.87 11.59
CA TRP A 115 -24.10 -21.57 10.39
C TRP A 115 -23.62 -22.34 9.15
N LEU A 116 -22.30 -22.42 8.92
CA LEU A 116 -21.72 -23.22 7.84
C LEU A 116 -22.05 -24.71 7.97
N LYS A 117 -22.09 -25.23 9.20
CA LYS A 117 -22.45 -26.62 9.47
C LYS A 117 -23.93 -26.88 9.19
N GLU A 118 -24.81 -25.99 9.65
CA GLU A 118 -26.26 -26.09 9.47
C GLU A 118 -26.66 -25.98 7.98
N ASN A 119 -26.06 -25.04 7.24
CA ASN A 119 -26.50 -24.71 5.88
C ASN A 119 -25.77 -25.50 4.77
N TYR A 120 -24.55 -25.94 5.01
CA TYR A 120 -23.71 -26.64 4.02
C TYR A 120 -23.33 -28.07 4.43
N GLY A 121 -23.54 -28.47 5.69
CA GLY A 121 -23.19 -29.81 6.19
C GLY A 121 -21.69 -30.12 6.12
N CYS A 122 -20.85 -29.09 6.19
CA CYS A 122 -19.41 -29.18 5.95
C CYS A 122 -18.59 -29.21 7.24
N GLU A 123 -17.37 -29.75 7.14
CA GLU A 123 -16.35 -29.60 8.17
C GLU A 123 -15.77 -28.17 8.12
N VAL A 124 -15.70 -27.49 9.26
CA VAL A 124 -15.19 -26.11 9.33
C VAL A 124 -13.81 -26.08 9.98
N VAL A 125 -12.83 -25.64 9.22
CA VAL A 125 -11.46 -25.35 9.66
C VAL A 125 -11.35 -23.85 9.90
N CYS A 126 -11.12 -23.43 11.14
CA CYS A 126 -10.84 -22.01 11.40
C CYS A 126 -9.38 -21.69 11.08
N PHE A 127 -9.13 -20.56 10.44
CA PHE A 127 -7.80 -20.04 10.16
C PHE A 127 -7.65 -18.63 10.73
N THR A 128 -6.56 -18.42 11.47
CA THR A 128 -6.17 -17.11 12.01
C THR A 128 -4.75 -16.79 11.58
N ALA A 129 -4.57 -15.64 10.95
CA ALA A 129 -3.26 -15.10 10.65
C ALA A 129 -2.85 -14.13 11.76
N ASP A 130 -1.66 -14.32 12.34
CA ASP A 130 -1.01 -13.29 13.15
C ASP A 130 -0.27 -12.34 12.21
N VAL A 131 -0.80 -11.13 12.07
CA VAL A 131 -0.22 -10.01 11.32
C VAL A 131 0.15 -8.87 12.27
N GLY A 132 0.32 -9.16 13.57
CA GLY A 132 0.72 -8.21 14.60
C GLY A 132 -0.44 -7.51 15.32
N GLN A 133 -1.63 -8.10 15.35
CA GLN A 133 -2.77 -7.60 16.12
C GLN A 133 -2.57 -7.66 17.64
N GLY A 134 -1.66 -8.51 18.11
CA GLY A 134 -1.26 -8.65 19.52
C GLY A 134 -1.78 -9.91 20.20
N ILE A 135 -1.03 -10.38 21.19
CA ILE A 135 -1.21 -11.69 21.86
C ILE A 135 -2.61 -11.86 22.47
N LYS A 136 -3.19 -10.78 23.03
CA LYS A 136 -4.52 -10.82 23.66
C LYS A 136 -5.64 -11.23 22.71
N GLU A 137 -5.49 -11.02 21.41
CA GLU A 137 -6.46 -11.42 20.39
C GLU A 137 -6.35 -12.92 20.02
N LEU A 138 -5.21 -13.56 20.36
CA LEU A 138 -4.95 -14.98 20.10
C LEU A 138 -5.23 -15.86 21.32
N ASP A 139 -5.24 -15.28 22.51
CA ASP A 139 -5.49 -15.99 23.77
C ASP A 139 -6.90 -16.62 23.81
N GLY A 140 -6.98 -17.93 24.07
CA GLY A 140 -8.25 -18.67 24.17
C GLY A 140 -8.97 -18.92 22.85
N LEU A 141 -8.37 -18.53 21.71
CA LEU A 141 -8.99 -18.59 20.39
C LEU A 141 -9.31 -20.03 19.96
N GLU A 142 -8.43 -20.99 20.27
CA GLU A 142 -8.60 -22.40 19.95
C GLU A 142 -9.77 -23.02 20.70
N GLN A 143 -9.86 -22.76 22.01
CA GLN A 143 -10.96 -23.24 22.85
C GLN A 143 -12.30 -22.68 22.35
N LYS A 144 -12.29 -21.40 21.96
CA LYS A 144 -13.47 -20.74 21.39
C LYS A 144 -13.87 -21.33 20.05
N ALA A 145 -12.94 -21.54 19.12
CA ALA A 145 -13.22 -22.13 17.81
C ALA A 145 -13.83 -23.54 17.95
N LYS A 146 -13.26 -24.37 18.83
CA LYS A 146 -13.78 -25.71 19.14
C LYS A 146 -15.18 -25.67 19.75
N ALA A 147 -15.40 -24.76 20.71
CA ALA A 147 -16.72 -24.57 21.33
C ALA A 147 -17.79 -24.09 20.34
N SER A 148 -17.41 -23.29 19.33
CA SER A 148 -18.28 -22.89 18.22
C SER A 148 -18.55 -24.03 17.22
N GLY A 149 -17.81 -25.14 17.31
CA GLY A 149 -18.04 -26.35 16.51
C GLY A 149 -17.05 -26.56 15.35
N ALA A 150 -15.93 -25.84 15.30
CA ALA A 150 -14.86 -26.05 14.32
C ALA A 150 -14.10 -27.36 14.58
N SER A 151 -13.63 -28.03 13.52
CA SER A 151 -12.84 -29.26 13.64
C SER A 151 -11.41 -29.00 14.08
N GLN A 152 -10.83 -27.88 13.62
CA GLN A 152 -9.47 -27.45 13.96
C GLN A 152 -9.35 -25.93 13.85
N LEU A 153 -8.35 -25.38 14.54
CA LEU A 153 -7.87 -24.01 14.37
C LEU A 153 -6.43 -24.06 13.87
N VAL A 154 -6.15 -23.39 12.76
CA VAL A 154 -4.79 -23.18 12.23
C VAL A 154 -4.41 -21.73 12.49
N VAL A 155 -3.33 -21.52 13.24
CA VAL A 155 -2.76 -20.19 13.46
C VAL A 155 -1.41 -20.12 12.76
N LYS A 156 -1.23 -19.14 11.85
CA LYS A 156 0.06 -18.90 11.18
C LYS A 156 0.58 -17.51 11.56
N ASP A 157 1.83 -17.44 12.02
CA ASP A 157 2.56 -16.18 12.17
C ASP A 157 3.03 -15.71 10.80
N LEU A 158 2.48 -14.57 10.36
CA LEU A 158 2.76 -13.94 9.08
C LEU A 158 3.37 -12.54 9.29
N THR A 159 3.82 -12.20 10.50
CA THR A 159 4.32 -10.86 10.82
C THR A 159 5.51 -10.46 9.94
N GLU A 160 6.53 -11.32 9.83
CA GLU A 160 7.71 -11.05 9.00
C GLU A 160 7.36 -11.00 7.50
N GLU A 161 6.56 -11.96 7.01
CA GLU A 161 6.09 -11.97 5.61
C GLU A 161 5.28 -10.70 5.30
N PHE A 162 4.39 -10.30 6.20
CA PHE A 162 3.57 -9.11 6.05
C PHE A 162 4.42 -7.84 5.90
N VAL A 163 5.42 -7.65 6.76
CA VAL A 163 6.27 -6.46 6.63
C VAL A 163 7.14 -6.53 5.39
N LYS A 164 7.83 -7.64 5.18
CA LYS A 164 8.84 -7.78 4.12
C LYS A 164 8.22 -7.79 2.72
N ASP A 165 7.14 -8.53 2.52
CA ASP A 165 6.63 -8.84 1.18
C ASP A 165 5.38 -8.02 0.82
N TYR A 166 4.79 -7.28 1.78
CA TYR A 166 3.60 -6.45 1.53
C TYR A 166 3.80 -4.98 1.90
N ILE A 167 4.26 -4.70 3.12
CA ILE A 167 4.47 -3.31 3.56
C ILE A 167 5.64 -2.66 2.82
N PHE A 168 6.78 -3.33 2.78
CA PHE A 168 8.01 -2.78 2.20
C PHE A 168 7.89 -2.47 0.70
N PRO A 169 7.23 -3.28 -0.14
CA PRO A 169 6.93 -2.89 -1.52
C PRO A 169 6.08 -1.62 -1.62
N CYS A 170 5.03 -1.48 -0.79
CA CYS A 170 4.21 -0.26 -0.77
C CYS A 170 4.99 0.96 -0.28
N LEU A 171 5.85 0.78 0.73
CA LEU A 171 6.74 1.81 1.24
C LEU A 171 7.72 2.27 0.17
N ARG A 172 8.40 1.34 -0.52
CA ARG A 172 9.30 1.62 -1.64
C ARG A 172 8.59 2.36 -2.77
N ALA A 173 7.38 1.94 -3.11
CA ALA A 173 6.57 2.61 -4.12
C ALA A 173 6.17 4.04 -3.73
N GLY A 174 6.17 4.39 -2.43
CA GLY A 174 5.63 5.66 -1.94
C GLY A 174 4.10 5.68 -1.97
N ALA A 175 3.45 4.53 -1.79
CA ALA A 175 2.01 4.37 -1.97
C ALA A 175 1.19 5.02 -0.84
N ILE A 176 0.54 6.15 -1.15
CA ILE A 176 -0.35 6.87 -0.22
C ILE A 176 -1.70 7.08 -0.90
N TYR A 177 -2.76 6.51 -0.33
CA TYR A 177 -4.11 6.66 -0.84
C TYR A 177 -4.71 8.01 -0.41
N GLU A 178 -5.25 8.74 -1.39
CA GLU A 178 -5.91 10.04 -1.21
C GLU A 178 -5.14 11.05 -0.35
N ARG A 179 -3.80 11.02 -0.48
CA ARG A 179 -2.81 11.90 0.18
C ARG A 179 -2.53 11.63 1.65
N LYS A 180 -3.30 10.76 2.30
CA LYS A 180 -3.20 10.53 3.75
C LYS A 180 -3.05 9.06 4.13
N TYR A 181 -3.79 8.16 3.50
CA TYR A 181 -3.92 6.80 3.99
C TYR A 181 -2.79 5.88 3.56
N LEU A 182 -2.09 5.28 4.52
CA LEU A 182 -0.93 4.39 4.30
C LEU A 182 -1.32 2.91 4.11
N LEU A 183 -2.54 2.62 3.66
CA LEU A 183 -2.97 1.31 3.15
C LEU A 183 -2.83 0.11 4.11
N GLY A 184 -2.62 0.32 5.42
CA GLY A 184 -2.29 -0.75 6.38
C GLY A 184 -3.28 -1.90 6.37
N THR A 185 -4.52 -1.51 6.34
CA THR A 185 -5.68 -2.37 6.30
C THR A 185 -5.68 -3.07 4.92
N SER A 186 -5.60 -2.34 3.81
CA SER A 186 -5.57 -2.91 2.45
C SER A 186 -4.48 -3.97 2.23
N MET A 187 -3.28 -3.78 2.79
CA MET A 187 -2.12 -4.68 2.61
C MET A 187 -2.25 -6.00 3.37
N ALA A 188 -2.90 -6.03 4.54
CA ALA A 188 -3.00 -7.25 5.33
C ALA A 188 -3.90 -8.32 4.68
N ARG A 189 -4.74 -7.96 3.72
CA ARG A 189 -5.78 -8.86 3.19
C ARG A 189 -5.22 -9.85 2.19
N PRO A 190 -4.42 -9.42 1.19
CA PRO A 190 -3.80 -10.37 0.29
C PRO A 190 -2.88 -11.36 1.02
N VAL A 191 -2.17 -10.96 2.10
CA VAL A 191 -1.36 -11.92 2.88
C VAL A 191 -2.20 -12.96 3.62
N ILE A 192 -3.29 -12.54 4.27
CA ILE A 192 -4.21 -13.47 4.95
C ILE A 192 -4.87 -14.39 3.92
N ALA A 193 -5.36 -13.84 2.82
CA ALA A 193 -6.05 -14.59 1.77
C ALA A 193 -5.13 -15.61 1.09
N LYS A 194 -3.88 -15.23 0.77
CA LYS A 194 -2.87 -16.16 0.26
C LYS A 194 -2.65 -17.33 1.22
N ALA A 195 -2.40 -17.03 2.50
CA ALA A 195 -2.20 -18.08 3.50
C ALA A 195 -3.43 -18.97 3.69
N MET A 196 -4.65 -18.43 3.54
CA MET A 196 -5.88 -19.23 3.55
C MET A 196 -5.97 -20.20 2.37
N VAL A 197 -5.56 -19.78 1.17
CA VAL A 197 -5.51 -20.66 -0.01
C VAL A 197 -4.51 -21.79 0.22
N ASP A 198 -3.33 -21.47 0.77
CA ASP A 198 -2.32 -22.47 1.12
C ASP A 198 -2.87 -23.48 2.14
N VAL A 199 -3.53 -23.00 3.20
CA VAL A 199 -4.16 -23.87 4.21
C VAL A 199 -5.30 -24.69 3.61
N ALA A 200 -6.11 -24.13 2.71
CA ALA A 200 -7.18 -24.85 2.03
C ALA A 200 -6.61 -26.03 1.23
N ALA A 201 -5.48 -25.85 0.54
CA ALA A 201 -4.78 -26.92 -0.14
C ALA A 201 -4.20 -27.96 0.85
N GLU A 202 -3.56 -27.52 1.93
CA GLU A 202 -2.99 -28.39 2.97
C GLU A 202 -4.04 -29.32 3.62
N VAL A 203 -5.25 -28.80 3.86
CA VAL A 203 -6.31 -29.54 4.57
C VAL A 203 -7.31 -30.24 3.63
N GLY A 204 -7.17 -30.05 2.32
CA GLY A 204 -8.09 -30.56 1.31
C GLY A 204 -9.50 -29.97 1.40
N ALA A 205 -9.59 -28.64 1.57
CA ALA A 205 -10.86 -27.93 1.58
C ALA A 205 -11.36 -27.62 0.16
N ASP A 206 -12.67 -27.71 -0.05
CA ASP A 206 -13.30 -27.37 -1.33
C ASP A 206 -13.64 -25.87 -1.43
N ALA A 207 -13.56 -25.16 -0.29
CA ALA A 207 -14.08 -23.81 -0.15
C ALA A 207 -13.37 -23.00 0.93
N VAL A 208 -13.46 -21.68 0.78
CA VAL A 208 -13.02 -20.67 1.76
C VAL A 208 -14.21 -19.80 2.16
N ALA A 209 -14.21 -19.35 3.41
CA ALA A 209 -15.26 -18.48 3.95
C ALA A 209 -14.67 -17.27 4.69
N HIS A 210 -15.38 -16.16 4.67
CA HIS A 210 -14.98 -14.94 5.38
C HIS A 210 -16.20 -14.21 5.95
N GLY A 211 -15.99 -13.46 7.04
CA GLY A 211 -17.02 -12.72 7.75
C GLY A 211 -17.20 -11.27 7.31
N CYS A 212 -16.80 -10.91 6.08
CA CYS A 212 -16.92 -9.53 5.60
C CYS A 212 -18.38 -9.23 5.20
N THR A 213 -18.86 -8.04 5.55
CA THR A 213 -20.25 -7.62 5.25
C THR A 213 -20.41 -7.09 3.83
N GLY A 214 -21.59 -7.32 3.23
CA GLY A 214 -21.92 -6.82 1.88
C GLY A 214 -22.46 -5.38 1.85
N LYS A 215 -22.84 -4.81 3.00
CA LYS A 215 -23.43 -3.46 3.14
C LYS A 215 -22.70 -2.59 4.18
N GLY A 216 -21.39 -2.75 4.33
CA GLY A 216 -20.64 -2.01 5.34
C GLY A 216 -20.39 -0.54 4.95
N ASN A 217 -20.98 0.36 5.74
CA ASN A 217 -20.49 1.72 6.00
C ASN A 217 -19.09 1.70 6.65
N ASP A 218 -18.68 0.52 7.13
CA ASP A 218 -17.33 0.17 7.57
C ASP A 218 -16.58 -0.65 6.52
N GLN A 219 -15.26 -0.58 6.63
CA GLN A 219 -14.14 -1.26 5.97
C GLN A 219 -14.44 -2.63 5.29
N ALA A 220 -15.50 -3.32 5.71
CA ALA A 220 -16.12 -4.56 5.26
C ALA A 220 -16.52 -4.71 3.79
N SER A 221 -17.09 -3.68 3.16
CA SER A 221 -17.47 -3.77 1.74
C SER A 221 -16.23 -3.83 0.82
N THR A 222 -15.20 -3.05 1.14
CA THR A 222 -13.90 -3.12 0.45
C THR A 222 -13.08 -4.35 0.87
N TRP A 223 -13.26 -4.90 2.08
CA TRP A 223 -12.64 -6.17 2.49
C TRP A 223 -13.04 -7.35 1.63
N THR A 224 -14.35 -7.46 1.35
CA THR A 224 -14.90 -8.56 0.56
C THR A 224 -14.20 -8.66 -0.79
N VAL A 225 -14.05 -7.52 -1.47
CA VAL A 225 -13.36 -7.44 -2.77
C VAL A 225 -11.91 -7.93 -2.65
N ARG A 226 -11.17 -7.53 -1.61
CA ARG A 226 -9.75 -7.87 -1.45
C ARG A 226 -9.51 -9.36 -1.22
N PHE A 227 -10.35 -10.01 -0.40
CA PHE A 227 -10.27 -11.45 -0.17
C PHE A 227 -10.65 -12.24 -1.43
N GLU A 228 -11.82 -11.94 -2.00
CA GLU A 228 -12.36 -12.71 -3.14
C GLU A 228 -11.50 -12.58 -4.39
N LEU A 229 -11.01 -11.37 -4.72
CA LEU A 229 -10.10 -11.20 -5.85
C LEU A 229 -8.79 -11.98 -5.65
N THR A 230 -8.28 -12.05 -4.42
CA THR A 230 -7.09 -12.86 -4.12
C THR A 230 -7.38 -14.34 -4.32
N PHE A 231 -8.53 -14.84 -3.81
CA PHE A 231 -8.92 -16.23 -4.01
C PHE A 231 -9.06 -16.57 -5.50
N PHE A 232 -9.72 -15.72 -6.29
CA PHE A 232 -9.86 -15.91 -7.73
C PHE A 232 -8.51 -15.93 -8.46
N SER A 233 -7.57 -15.07 -8.02
CA SER A 233 -6.25 -14.99 -8.64
C SER A 233 -5.36 -16.18 -8.31
N LEU A 234 -5.46 -16.72 -7.08
CA LEU A 234 -4.54 -17.76 -6.60
C LEU A 234 -5.08 -19.18 -6.79
N ASN A 235 -6.39 -19.38 -6.61
CA ASN A 235 -7.04 -20.66 -6.81
C ASN A 235 -8.52 -20.47 -7.22
N PRO A 236 -8.81 -20.35 -8.54
CA PRO A 236 -10.17 -20.13 -9.03
C PRO A 236 -11.12 -21.32 -8.84
N GLU A 237 -10.60 -22.51 -8.46
CA GLU A 237 -11.42 -23.69 -8.20
C GLU A 237 -12.07 -23.68 -6.81
N LEU A 238 -11.52 -22.89 -5.87
CA LEU A 238 -12.09 -22.75 -4.52
C LEU A 238 -13.43 -22.03 -4.57
N LYS A 239 -14.44 -22.63 -3.97
CA LYS A 239 -15.72 -21.95 -3.76
C LYS A 239 -15.58 -20.94 -2.63
N VAL A 240 -16.15 -19.75 -2.82
CA VAL A 240 -16.18 -18.72 -1.77
C VAL A 240 -17.56 -18.71 -1.13
N VAL A 241 -17.61 -18.82 0.19
CA VAL A 241 -18.84 -18.65 0.98
C VAL A 241 -18.76 -17.36 1.77
N ALA A 242 -19.74 -16.48 1.59
CA ALA A 242 -19.80 -15.19 2.26
C ALA A 242 -21.15 -15.07 2.99
N PRO A 243 -21.23 -15.51 4.26
CA PRO A 243 -22.49 -15.63 4.99
C PRO A 243 -23.30 -14.33 5.03
N TRP A 244 -22.66 -13.16 5.16
CA TRP A 244 -23.33 -11.87 5.13
C TRP A 244 -24.11 -11.54 3.85
N ARG A 245 -23.83 -12.22 2.73
CA ARG A 245 -24.59 -12.08 1.47
C ARG A 245 -25.76 -13.07 1.38
N GLU A 246 -25.80 -14.05 2.27
CA GLU A 246 -26.61 -15.25 2.14
C GLU A 246 -27.58 -15.47 3.31
N TRP A 247 -27.17 -15.14 4.53
CA TRP A 247 -27.92 -15.42 5.73
C TRP A 247 -29.02 -14.38 6.01
N GLU A 248 -29.88 -14.68 6.97
CA GLU A 248 -31.01 -13.81 7.37
C GLU A 248 -30.66 -12.90 8.56
N ILE A 249 -29.45 -13.00 9.11
CA ILE A 249 -28.98 -12.20 10.25
C ILE A 249 -28.75 -10.75 9.79
N GLN A 250 -29.53 -9.80 10.30
CA GLN A 250 -29.49 -8.40 9.88
C GLN A 250 -28.59 -7.53 10.75
N GLY A 251 -28.39 -7.93 12.02
CA GLY A 251 -27.66 -7.12 12.98
C GLY A 251 -26.95 -7.91 14.08
N ARG A 252 -26.35 -7.15 15.00
CA ARG A 252 -25.58 -7.69 16.13
C ARG A 252 -26.47 -8.44 17.12
N GLU A 253 -27.69 -7.95 17.34
CA GLU A 253 -28.68 -8.55 18.22
C GLU A 253 -29.08 -9.94 17.72
N ASP A 254 -29.41 -10.05 16.43
CA ASP A 254 -29.72 -11.33 15.76
C ASP A 254 -28.55 -12.32 15.89
N ALA A 255 -27.31 -11.85 15.71
CA ALA A 255 -26.12 -12.67 15.86
C ALA A 255 -25.94 -13.17 17.31
N ILE A 256 -26.27 -12.36 18.32
CA ILE A 256 -26.26 -12.76 19.73
C ILE A 256 -27.34 -13.81 20.01
N GLU A 257 -28.54 -13.64 19.46
CA GLU A 257 -29.61 -14.63 19.62
C GLU A 257 -29.26 -15.97 18.95
N TYR A 258 -28.70 -15.91 17.74
CA TYR A 258 -28.22 -17.10 17.04
C TYR A 258 -27.09 -17.79 17.80
N ALA A 259 -26.16 -17.02 18.37
CA ALA A 259 -25.09 -17.55 19.20
C ALA A 259 -25.62 -18.26 20.46
N LYS A 260 -26.62 -17.67 21.15
CA LYS A 260 -27.28 -18.29 22.31
C LYS A 260 -27.98 -19.60 21.93
N LYS A 261 -28.72 -19.61 20.81
CA LYS A 261 -29.41 -20.82 20.31
C LYS A 261 -28.44 -21.97 20.05
N HIS A 262 -27.21 -21.67 19.62
CA HIS A 262 -26.18 -22.65 19.28
C HIS A 262 -25.10 -22.83 20.37
N ASN A 263 -25.32 -22.29 21.57
CA ASN A 263 -24.37 -22.35 22.70
C ASN A 263 -22.95 -21.86 22.36
N VAL A 264 -22.83 -20.90 21.45
CA VAL A 264 -21.55 -20.29 21.08
C VAL A 264 -21.10 -19.36 22.21
N PRO A 265 -19.88 -19.52 22.77
CA PRO A 265 -19.39 -18.63 23.82
C PRO A 265 -19.09 -17.24 23.24
N VAL A 266 -19.96 -16.27 23.54
CA VAL A 266 -19.78 -14.87 23.13
C VAL A 266 -19.22 -14.06 24.29
N PRO A 267 -18.10 -13.32 24.10
CA PRO A 267 -17.68 -12.30 25.05
C PRO A 267 -18.67 -11.15 25.00
N VAL A 268 -19.65 -11.14 25.90
CA VAL A 268 -20.67 -10.09 25.99
C VAL A 268 -20.09 -8.90 26.76
N THR A 269 -19.16 -8.17 26.16
CA THR A 269 -18.72 -6.88 26.70
C THR A 269 -19.27 -5.74 25.85
N LYS A 270 -20.14 -4.92 26.45
CA LYS A 270 -20.69 -3.67 25.87
C LYS A 270 -19.64 -2.56 25.64
N LYS A 271 -18.34 -2.87 25.62
CA LYS A 271 -17.28 -1.90 25.97
C LYS A 271 -16.57 -1.22 24.80
N SER A 272 -16.68 -1.70 23.56
CA SER A 272 -16.11 -0.98 22.41
C SER A 272 -17.23 -0.54 21.49
N ILE A 273 -17.45 0.77 21.46
CA ILE A 273 -18.33 1.48 20.53
C ILE A 273 -17.73 1.58 19.12
N TYR A 274 -16.39 1.60 19.02
CA TYR A 274 -15.68 1.68 17.74
C TYR A 274 -15.43 0.31 17.13
N SER A 275 -15.56 0.26 15.81
CA SER A 275 -15.06 -0.79 14.93
C SER A 275 -13.56 -0.58 14.73
N ARG A 276 -12.75 -1.61 14.98
CA ARG A 276 -11.29 -1.52 14.99
C ARG A 276 -10.66 -2.65 14.20
N ASP A 277 -9.64 -2.31 13.41
CA ASP A 277 -8.80 -3.28 12.70
C ASP A 277 -7.33 -3.00 12.98
N ARG A 278 -6.69 -3.92 13.69
CA ARG A 278 -5.29 -3.79 14.13
C ARG A 278 -4.40 -4.78 13.40
N ASN A 279 -3.24 -4.30 12.98
CA ASN A 279 -2.11 -5.14 12.56
C ASN A 279 -0.79 -4.44 12.93
N LEU A 280 0.34 -5.01 12.53
CA LEU A 280 1.66 -4.46 12.86
C LEU A 280 1.91 -3.10 12.20
N TRP A 281 1.28 -2.79 11.07
CA TRP A 281 1.46 -1.51 10.39
C TRP A 281 0.65 -0.40 11.04
N HIS A 282 -0.62 -0.68 11.35
CA HIS A 282 -1.56 0.35 11.80
C HIS A 282 -2.70 -0.16 12.68
N LEU A 283 -3.47 0.78 13.20
CA LEU A 283 -4.80 0.57 13.76
C LEU A 283 -5.78 1.55 13.10
N SER A 284 -6.93 1.06 12.65
CA SER A 284 -8.03 1.90 12.18
C SER A 284 -9.18 1.93 13.18
N HIS A 285 -9.92 3.05 13.16
CA HIS A 285 -11.10 3.31 13.96
C HIS A 285 -12.22 3.84 13.06
N GLU A 286 -13.37 3.19 13.13
CA GLU A 286 -14.58 3.56 12.39
C GLU A 286 -15.82 3.38 13.28
N GLY A 287 -16.94 4.01 12.89
CA GLY A 287 -18.23 3.90 13.57
C GLY A 287 -18.47 4.87 14.74
N ASP A 288 -19.68 4.80 15.29
CA ASP A 288 -20.19 5.63 16.39
C ASP A 288 -20.01 7.14 16.12
N ILE A 289 -19.40 7.89 17.04
CA ILE A 289 -19.25 9.35 16.91
C ILE A 289 -18.47 9.77 15.65
N LEU A 290 -17.66 8.88 15.08
CA LEU A 290 -16.85 9.19 13.89
C LEU A 290 -17.71 9.24 12.62
N GLU A 291 -18.90 8.64 12.60
CA GLU A 291 -19.77 8.65 11.43
C GLU A 291 -20.18 10.06 11.01
N ASP A 292 -20.27 10.98 11.97
CA ASP A 292 -20.40 12.41 11.70
C ASP A 292 -19.00 13.04 11.57
N PRO A 293 -18.60 13.51 10.38
CA PRO A 293 -17.30 14.15 10.16
C PRO A 293 -17.08 15.44 10.96
N ALA A 294 -18.14 16.04 11.52
CA ALA A 294 -18.03 17.23 12.35
C ALA A 294 -17.56 16.93 13.79
N ASN A 295 -17.67 15.67 14.25
CA ASN A 295 -17.26 15.30 15.60
C ASN A 295 -15.74 15.11 15.69
N GLU A 296 -15.11 15.64 16.73
CA GLU A 296 -13.69 15.41 17.00
C GLU A 296 -13.43 13.99 17.54
N PRO A 297 -12.38 13.29 17.10
CA PRO A 297 -12.01 12.00 17.67
C PRO A 297 -11.60 12.13 19.15
N LYS A 298 -12.18 11.30 20.02
CA LYS A 298 -11.89 11.34 21.45
C LYS A 298 -10.52 10.75 21.78
N LYS A 299 -9.86 11.29 22.81
CA LYS A 299 -8.53 10.87 23.27
C LYS A 299 -8.44 9.39 23.66
N ASP A 300 -9.50 8.83 24.25
CA ASP A 300 -9.59 7.42 24.68
C ASP A 300 -9.78 6.43 23.51
N MET A 301 -10.02 6.94 22.30
CA MET A 301 -10.13 6.13 21.10
C MET A 301 -8.78 5.56 20.68
N TYR A 302 -7.73 6.39 20.71
CA TYR A 302 -6.37 6.08 20.29
C TYR A 302 -5.73 5.05 21.24
N MET A 303 -5.09 4.03 20.67
CA MET A 303 -4.51 2.91 21.40
C MET A 303 -3.04 2.68 21.09
N MET A 304 -2.56 3.08 19.91
CA MET A 304 -1.17 2.90 19.51
C MET A 304 -0.29 4.11 19.86
N SER A 305 -0.89 5.29 20.00
CA SER A 305 -0.18 6.54 20.19
C SER A 305 -0.73 7.34 21.37
N VAL A 306 0.15 7.96 22.14
CA VAL A 306 -0.23 8.95 23.17
C VAL A 306 -0.71 10.23 22.50
N ASP A 307 -1.42 11.05 23.24
CA ASP A 307 -1.81 12.37 22.72
C ASP A 307 -0.55 13.23 22.48
N PRO A 308 -0.43 13.94 21.34
CA PRO A 308 0.69 14.85 21.10
C PRO A 308 0.91 15.86 22.23
N GLU A 309 -0.14 16.26 22.95
CA GLU A 309 -0.02 17.16 24.10
C GLU A 309 0.66 16.48 25.30
N ASP A 310 0.38 15.19 25.52
CA ASP A 310 0.95 14.37 26.60
C ASP A 310 2.30 13.75 26.24
N ALA A 311 2.72 13.82 24.97
CA ALA A 311 3.99 13.28 24.51
C ALA A 311 5.17 13.97 25.21
N PRO A 312 6.32 13.28 25.37
CA PRO A 312 7.48 13.81 26.08
C PRO A 312 7.91 15.20 25.59
N ASP A 313 8.27 16.08 26.53
CA ASP A 313 8.80 17.42 26.21
C ASP A 313 10.23 17.40 25.66
N GLN A 314 10.91 16.24 25.71
CA GLN A 314 12.23 16.06 25.12
C GLN A 314 12.12 15.34 23.76
N PRO A 315 12.71 15.92 22.69
CA PRO A 315 12.73 15.26 21.39
C PRO A 315 13.62 14.03 21.40
N GLU A 316 13.24 13.03 20.61
CA GLU A 316 14.01 11.80 20.45
C GLU A 316 14.61 11.75 19.04
N TYR A 317 15.91 11.49 18.95
CA TYR A 317 16.61 11.37 17.67
C TYR A 317 16.82 9.90 17.36
N ILE A 318 16.45 9.53 16.14
CA ILE A 318 16.65 8.17 15.63
C ILE A 318 17.32 8.23 14.26
N GLU A 319 18.10 7.21 13.93
CA GLU A 319 18.67 7.01 12.61
C GLU A 319 18.08 5.73 11.98
N ILE A 320 17.53 5.85 10.77
CA ILE A 320 17.06 4.71 9.98
C ILE A 320 18.11 4.40 8.92
N GLY A 321 18.64 3.18 8.91
CA GLY A 321 19.47 2.68 7.82
C GLY A 321 18.61 2.03 6.74
N ILE A 322 18.92 2.32 5.49
CA ILE A 322 18.18 1.87 4.31
C ILE A 322 19.17 1.26 3.32
N GLU A 323 18.80 0.12 2.73
CA GLU A 323 19.55 -0.58 1.70
C GLU A 323 18.63 -0.93 0.53
N SER A 324 19.02 -0.56 -0.68
CA SER A 324 18.23 -0.79 -1.91
C SER A 324 16.75 -0.37 -1.78
N GLY A 325 16.52 0.79 -1.16
CA GLY A 325 15.21 1.38 -0.92
C GLY A 325 14.42 0.79 0.25
N LEU A 326 14.98 -0.19 0.99
CA LEU A 326 14.29 -0.83 2.12
C LEU A 326 14.95 -0.52 3.47
N PRO A 327 14.18 -0.21 4.52
CA PRO A 327 14.70 -0.04 5.87
C PRO A 327 15.27 -1.36 6.42
N VAL A 328 16.49 -1.32 6.96
CA VAL A 328 17.22 -2.50 7.47
C VAL A 328 17.75 -2.34 8.90
N SER A 329 17.84 -1.11 9.42
CA SER A 329 18.38 -0.86 10.76
C SER A 329 17.78 0.36 11.46
N LEU A 330 17.86 0.36 12.78
CA LEU A 330 17.50 1.46 13.67
C LEU A 330 18.68 1.78 14.58
N ASN A 331 19.14 3.03 14.59
CA ASN A 331 20.28 3.50 15.38
C ASN A 331 21.55 2.64 15.19
N GLY A 332 21.81 2.23 13.94
CA GLY A 332 22.94 1.38 13.57
C GLY A 332 22.78 -0.12 13.92
N LYS A 333 21.69 -0.52 14.60
CA LYS A 333 21.39 -1.93 14.91
C LYS A 333 20.57 -2.56 13.78
N PRO A 334 21.07 -3.60 13.08
CA PRO A 334 20.28 -4.35 12.11
C PRO A 334 19.13 -5.08 12.80
N LEU A 335 17.94 -5.02 12.21
CA LEU A 335 16.72 -5.63 12.75
C LEU A 335 15.97 -6.38 11.63
N SER A 336 15.20 -7.40 12.00
CA SER A 336 14.26 -8.00 11.06
C SER A 336 13.13 -7.01 10.73
N PRO A 337 12.48 -7.12 9.56
CA PRO A 337 11.39 -6.22 9.16
C PRO A 337 10.31 -6.04 10.23
N ALA A 338 9.80 -7.14 10.80
CA ALA A 338 8.75 -7.05 11.82
C ALA A 338 9.26 -6.40 13.12
N THR A 339 10.48 -6.75 13.56
CA THR A 339 11.07 -6.17 14.77
C THR A 339 11.32 -4.67 14.62
N LEU A 340 11.86 -4.25 13.46
CA LEU A 340 12.10 -2.85 13.14
C LEU A 340 10.81 -2.04 13.23
N LEU A 341 9.74 -2.50 12.56
CA LEU A 341 8.45 -1.83 12.59
C LEU A 341 7.84 -1.79 14.00
N SER A 342 7.96 -2.87 14.77
CA SER A 342 7.46 -2.94 16.14
C SER A 342 8.19 -1.96 17.08
N GLU A 343 9.52 -1.88 17.00
CA GLU A 343 10.31 -0.92 17.77
C GLU A 343 9.91 0.53 17.39
N LEU A 344 9.76 0.81 16.09
CA LEU A 344 9.32 2.12 15.61
C LEU A 344 7.88 2.48 16.00
N ASN A 345 6.97 1.51 16.07
CA ASN A 345 5.62 1.75 16.58
C ASN A 345 5.64 2.17 18.05
N THR A 346 6.53 1.57 18.86
CA THR A 346 6.67 1.92 20.27
C THR A 346 7.24 3.33 20.43
N ILE A 347 8.32 3.65 19.70
CA ILE A 347 8.94 4.98 19.73
C ILE A 347 7.97 6.04 19.18
N GLY A 348 7.39 5.80 18.01
CA GLY A 348 6.44 6.73 17.39
C GLY A 348 5.17 6.91 18.21
N GLY A 349 4.65 5.84 18.79
CA GLY A 349 3.49 5.85 19.68
C GLY A 349 3.73 6.70 20.93
N LYS A 350 4.90 6.59 21.56
CA LYS A 350 5.34 7.43 22.69
C LYS A 350 5.38 8.92 22.35
N HIS A 351 5.64 9.28 21.09
CA HIS A 351 5.69 10.67 20.63
C HIS A 351 4.40 11.13 19.94
N GLY A 352 3.31 10.33 19.94
CA GLY A 352 2.03 10.73 19.35
C GLY A 352 2.01 10.76 17.81
N ILE A 353 2.90 10.03 17.16
CA ILE A 353 3.15 10.12 15.70
C ILE A 353 2.16 9.25 14.92
N GLY A 354 1.78 9.72 13.73
CA GLY A 354 1.06 8.92 12.74
C GLY A 354 -0.44 8.83 12.97
N ARG A 355 -1.03 9.79 13.69
CA ARG A 355 -2.48 9.97 13.77
C ARG A 355 -3.01 10.66 12.52
N ILE A 356 -3.98 10.05 11.85
CA ILE A 356 -4.57 10.55 10.60
C ILE A 356 -6.08 10.47 10.69
N ASP A 357 -6.77 11.58 10.38
CA ASP A 357 -8.22 11.64 10.19
C ASP A 357 -8.53 12.03 8.74
N MET A 358 -9.39 11.25 8.09
CA MET A 358 -9.84 11.51 6.74
C MET A 358 -11.22 10.95 6.42
N VAL A 359 -11.86 11.59 5.44
CA VAL A 359 -12.98 11.02 4.69
C VAL A 359 -12.41 10.44 3.40
N GLU A 360 -12.50 9.12 3.25
CA GLU A 360 -12.02 8.36 2.10
C GLU A 360 -13.12 8.07 1.08
N ASN A 361 -12.76 7.92 -0.19
CA ASN A 361 -13.63 7.31 -1.21
C ASN A 361 -13.43 5.80 -1.24
N ARG A 362 -14.49 5.04 -1.02
CA ARG A 362 -14.46 3.58 -1.11
C ARG A 362 -14.71 3.11 -2.53
N LEU A 363 -14.18 1.93 -2.85
CA LEU A 363 -14.33 1.32 -4.17
C LEU A 363 -15.80 1.11 -4.55
N VAL A 364 -16.66 0.82 -3.57
CA VAL A 364 -18.10 0.61 -3.77
C VAL A 364 -18.91 1.91 -3.96
N GLY A 365 -18.23 3.07 -4.08
CA GLY A 365 -18.84 4.36 -4.41
C GLY A 365 -19.32 5.19 -3.22
N MET A 366 -19.16 4.70 -1.99
CA MET A 366 -19.52 5.42 -0.77
C MET A 366 -18.32 6.17 -0.19
N LYS A 367 -18.58 7.27 0.52
CA LYS A 367 -17.59 7.90 1.38
C LYS A 367 -17.69 7.32 2.79
N SER A 368 -16.55 7.18 3.46
CA SER A 368 -16.51 6.83 4.86
C SER A 368 -15.43 7.64 5.56
N ARG A 369 -15.63 7.91 6.85
CA ARG A 369 -14.63 8.58 7.68
C ARG A 369 -13.91 7.51 8.50
N GLY A 370 -12.58 7.51 8.42
CA GLY A 370 -11.72 6.64 9.20
C GLY A 370 -10.64 7.43 9.91
N VAL A 371 -10.36 7.07 11.16
CA VAL A 371 -9.20 7.55 11.89
C VAL A 371 -8.18 6.42 11.99
N TYR A 372 -6.92 6.74 11.73
CA TYR A 372 -5.84 5.77 11.61
C TYR A 372 -4.66 6.15 12.51
N GLU A 373 -4.02 5.14 13.09
CA GLU A 373 -2.77 5.25 13.82
C GLU A 373 -1.70 4.41 13.12
N THR A 374 -0.71 5.05 12.49
CA THR A 374 0.37 4.37 11.76
C THR A 374 1.76 4.90 12.18
N PRO A 375 2.15 4.79 13.47
CA PRO A 375 3.33 5.48 14.02
C PRO A 375 4.64 5.09 13.32
N GLY A 376 4.96 3.79 13.29
CA GLY A 376 6.19 3.31 12.66
C GLY A 376 6.19 3.52 11.15
N GLY A 377 5.04 3.34 10.50
CA GLY A 377 4.91 3.58 9.07
C GLY A 377 5.11 5.05 8.67
N THR A 378 4.59 6.01 9.44
CA THR A 378 4.83 7.45 9.20
C THR A 378 6.32 7.79 9.31
N ILE A 379 7.02 7.21 10.28
CA ILE A 379 8.48 7.39 10.44
C ILE A 379 9.24 6.80 9.24
N LEU A 380 8.90 5.57 8.84
CA LEU A 380 9.56 4.90 7.72
C LEU A 380 9.32 5.61 6.40
N PHE A 381 8.10 6.08 6.13
CA PHE A 381 7.78 6.87 4.94
C PHE A 381 8.63 8.13 4.86
N ALA A 382 8.74 8.88 5.97
CA ALA A 382 9.59 10.06 6.04
C ALA A 382 11.07 9.72 5.78
N ALA A 383 11.59 8.62 6.34
CA ALA A 383 12.98 8.22 6.11
C ALA A 383 13.26 7.85 4.65
N VAL A 384 12.40 7.04 4.02
CA VAL A 384 12.61 6.53 2.65
C VAL A 384 12.54 7.66 1.63
N GLN A 385 11.50 8.50 1.68
CA GLN A 385 11.34 9.62 0.75
C GLN A 385 12.54 10.59 0.79
N GLU A 386 13.10 10.78 1.98
CA GLU A 386 14.20 11.71 2.19
C GLU A 386 15.53 11.16 1.68
N LEU A 387 15.74 9.85 1.76
CA LEU A 387 16.90 9.22 1.13
C LEU A 387 16.78 9.18 -0.40
N GLU A 388 15.57 8.98 -0.91
CA GLU A 388 15.30 9.04 -2.36
C GLU A 388 15.63 10.41 -2.94
N SER A 389 15.31 11.50 -2.22
CA SER A 389 15.69 12.87 -2.64
C SER A 389 17.20 13.07 -2.84
N LEU A 390 18.02 12.26 -2.16
CA LEU A 390 19.48 12.31 -2.24
C LEU A 390 20.04 11.40 -3.35
N THR A 391 19.32 10.33 -3.71
CA THR A 391 19.85 9.21 -4.51
C THR A 391 19.20 9.04 -5.88
N LEU A 392 18.00 9.60 -6.09
CA LEU A 392 17.28 9.54 -7.36
C LEU A 392 17.40 10.87 -8.12
N ASP A 393 17.49 10.79 -9.45
CA ASP A 393 17.48 11.99 -10.29
C ASP A 393 16.06 12.58 -10.43
N ARG A 394 16.00 13.79 -10.98
CA ARG A 394 14.75 14.58 -11.09
C ARG A 394 13.64 13.86 -11.84
N GLU A 395 13.93 13.25 -12.99
CA GLU A 395 12.89 12.62 -13.82
C GLU A 395 12.43 11.30 -13.19
N SER A 396 13.38 10.55 -12.62
CA SER A 396 13.09 9.31 -11.88
C SER A 396 12.11 9.51 -10.72
N ILE A 397 12.33 10.52 -9.87
CA ILE A 397 11.40 10.83 -8.76
C ILE A 397 10.02 11.22 -9.31
N GLN A 398 9.95 12.06 -10.34
CA GLN A 398 8.68 12.53 -10.89
C GLN A 398 7.84 11.38 -11.49
N VAL A 399 8.47 10.45 -12.21
CA VAL A 399 7.79 9.28 -12.76
C VAL A 399 7.39 8.31 -11.65
N LYS A 400 8.26 8.09 -10.67
CA LYS A 400 7.98 7.27 -9.48
C LYS A 400 6.72 7.75 -8.76
N ASP A 401 6.65 9.05 -8.46
CA ASP A 401 5.51 9.65 -7.75
C ASP A 401 4.21 9.53 -8.55
N SER A 402 4.26 9.66 -9.87
CA SER A 402 3.08 9.45 -10.72
C SER A 402 2.58 8.01 -10.67
N LEU A 403 3.50 7.03 -10.68
CA LEU A 403 3.15 5.61 -10.56
C LEU A 403 2.68 5.23 -9.16
N ALA A 404 3.24 5.86 -8.12
CA ALA A 404 2.86 5.63 -6.72
C ALA A 404 1.36 5.83 -6.47
N LEU A 405 0.76 6.83 -7.14
CA LEU A 405 -0.69 7.07 -7.06
C LEU A 405 -1.49 5.88 -7.60
N LYS A 406 -1.13 5.37 -8.78
CA LYS A 406 -1.82 4.21 -9.38
C LYS A 406 -1.58 2.94 -8.57
N TYR A 407 -0.36 2.77 -8.07
CA TYR A 407 0.00 1.67 -7.18
C TYR A 407 -0.88 1.65 -5.94
N ALA A 408 -1.04 2.80 -5.26
CA ALA A 408 -1.89 2.93 -4.09
C ALA A 408 -3.37 2.60 -4.39
N GLU A 409 -3.88 3.05 -5.54
CA GLU A 409 -5.24 2.73 -6.01
C GLU A 409 -5.42 1.22 -6.20
N MET A 410 -4.47 0.53 -6.83
CA MET A 410 -4.54 -0.91 -7.05
C MET A 410 -4.54 -1.70 -5.75
N VAL A 411 -3.65 -1.35 -4.81
CA VAL A 411 -3.60 -1.97 -3.48
C VAL A 411 -4.90 -1.72 -2.72
N TYR A 412 -5.41 -0.48 -2.74
CA TYR A 412 -6.70 -0.15 -2.12
C TYR A 412 -7.85 -0.96 -2.72
N ALA A 413 -7.87 -1.14 -4.04
CA ALA A 413 -8.89 -1.87 -4.78
C ALA A 413 -8.77 -3.41 -4.68
N GLY A 414 -7.76 -3.94 -3.97
CA GLY A 414 -7.56 -5.38 -3.81
C GLY A 414 -6.93 -6.09 -5.00
N ARG A 415 -6.35 -5.34 -5.93
CA ARG A 415 -5.68 -5.85 -7.14
C ARG A 415 -4.20 -6.13 -6.89
N TRP A 416 -3.91 -6.85 -5.80
CA TRP A 416 -2.54 -7.12 -5.37
C TRP A 416 -1.79 -8.07 -6.30
N PHE A 417 -2.48 -9.10 -6.80
CA PHE A 417 -1.91 -10.16 -7.64
C PHE A 417 -2.07 -9.88 -9.15
N ASP A 418 -2.34 -8.62 -9.51
CA ASP A 418 -2.48 -8.20 -10.89
C ASP A 418 -1.11 -8.06 -11.59
N PRO A 419 -0.98 -8.45 -12.87
CA PRO A 419 0.28 -8.33 -13.61
C PRO A 419 0.85 -6.91 -13.68
N LEU A 420 -0.03 -5.90 -13.69
CA LEU A 420 0.39 -4.49 -13.66
C LEU A 420 1.06 -4.14 -12.33
N LYS A 421 0.58 -4.67 -11.21
CA LYS A 421 1.17 -4.44 -9.88
C LYS A 421 2.55 -5.10 -9.82
N GLU A 422 2.67 -6.34 -10.28
CA GLU A 422 3.97 -7.04 -10.37
C GLU A 422 4.98 -6.27 -11.26
N SER A 423 4.52 -5.72 -12.39
CA SER A 423 5.35 -4.89 -13.27
C SER A 423 5.81 -3.60 -12.58
N MET A 424 4.93 -2.97 -11.78
CA MET A 424 5.29 -1.80 -10.98
C MET A 424 6.28 -2.16 -9.88
N ASP A 425 6.13 -3.30 -9.20
CA ASP A 425 7.09 -3.78 -8.19
C ASP A 425 8.50 -3.87 -8.78
N ALA A 426 8.63 -4.52 -9.96
CA ALA A 426 9.91 -4.65 -10.66
C ALA A 426 10.50 -3.30 -11.07
N PHE A 427 9.66 -2.36 -11.54
CA PHE A 427 10.10 -0.99 -11.85
C PHE A 427 10.62 -0.27 -10.59
N MET A 428 9.87 -0.31 -9.50
CA MET A 428 10.23 0.36 -8.25
C MET A 428 11.52 -0.23 -7.65
N GLU A 429 11.66 -1.56 -7.64
CA GLU A 429 12.87 -2.24 -7.17
C GLU A 429 14.10 -1.82 -7.98
N LYS A 430 13.99 -1.80 -9.31
CA LYS A 430 15.09 -1.39 -10.17
C LYS A 430 15.46 0.08 -9.95
N LEU A 431 14.47 0.95 -9.78
CA LEU A 431 14.68 2.38 -9.61
C LEU A 431 15.40 2.70 -8.29
N THR A 432 15.08 1.97 -7.21
CA THR A 432 15.63 2.21 -5.88
C THR A 432 16.89 1.38 -5.55
N GLU A 433 17.49 0.69 -6.52
CA GLU A 433 18.64 -0.20 -6.29
C GLU A 433 19.83 0.51 -5.61
N LYS A 434 20.03 1.80 -5.92
CA LYS A 434 21.12 2.63 -5.37
C LYS A 434 20.71 3.44 -4.14
N THR A 435 19.44 3.38 -3.73
CA THR A 435 18.91 4.08 -2.56
C THR A 435 19.38 3.38 -1.28
N THR A 436 20.64 3.59 -0.94
CA THR A 436 21.32 3.01 0.24
C THR A 436 21.96 4.12 1.05
N GLY A 437 21.82 4.10 2.38
CA GLY A 437 22.30 5.17 3.25
C GLY A 437 21.61 5.20 4.61
N SER A 438 21.63 6.36 5.26
CA SER A 438 20.92 6.60 6.52
C SER A 438 20.24 7.97 6.56
N VAL A 439 19.13 8.04 7.29
CA VAL A 439 18.39 9.28 7.55
C VAL A 439 18.19 9.43 9.06
N THR A 440 18.60 10.58 9.59
CA THR A 440 18.38 10.96 10.99
C THR A 440 17.09 11.77 11.10
N LEU A 441 16.20 11.32 11.98
CA LEU A 441 14.89 11.92 12.25
C LEU A 441 14.83 12.40 13.70
N LYS A 442 14.16 13.52 13.91
CA LYS A 442 13.78 14.06 15.22
C LYS A 442 12.28 13.86 15.39
N LEU A 443 11.91 13.14 16.44
CA LEU A 443 10.55 12.83 16.82
C LEU A 443 10.13 13.72 17.98
N TYR A 444 9.02 14.44 17.83
CA TYR A 444 8.56 15.37 18.85
C TYR A 444 7.07 15.69 18.71
N LYS A 445 6.27 15.40 19.75
CA LYS A 445 4.86 15.80 19.89
C LYS A 445 4.04 15.72 18.59
N GLY A 446 3.94 14.52 18.04
CA GLY A 446 3.19 14.19 16.83
C GLY A 446 3.91 14.47 15.52
N SER A 447 5.09 15.09 15.56
CA SER A 447 5.86 15.46 14.38
C SER A 447 7.09 14.58 14.15
N VAL A 448 7.40 14.36 12.87
CA VAL A 448 8.65 13.78 12.38
C VAL A 448 9.36 14.87 11.60
N SER A 449 10.58 15.22 11.98
CA SER A 449 11.40 16.22 11.27
C SER A 449 12.75 15.62 10.90
N VAL A 450 13.21 15.86 9.68
CA VAL A 450 14.46 15.28 9.20
C VAL A 450 15.62 16.19 9.56
N THR A 451 16.65 15.65 10.17
CA THR A 451 17.81 16.41 10.68
C THR A 451 19.11 16.09 9.96
N GLY A 452 19.19 14.94 9.29
CA GLY A 452 20.38 14.55 8.53
C GLY A 452 20.09 13.44 7.53
N ARG A 453 20.87 13.41 6.45
CA ARG A 453 20.78 12.41 5.37
C ARG A 453 22.22 12.07 4.95
N LYS A 454 22.51 10.79 4.74
CA LYS A 454 23.83 10.33 4.27
C LYS A 454 23.64 9.18 3.30
N SER A 455 24.36 9.21 2.17
CA SER A 455 24.37 8.09 1.22
C SER A 455 25.73 8.01 0.53
N PRO A 456 26.30 6.80 0.36
CA PRO A 456 27.44 6.58 -0.54
C PRO A 456 27.09 6.84 -2.02
N ASN A 457 25.80 6.80 -2.38
CA ASN A 457 25.30 6.99 -3.74
C ASN A 457 24.60 8.36 -3.92
N SER A 458 25.02 9.37 -3.14
CA SER A 458 24.46 10.71 -3.21
C SER A 458 24.69 11.36 -4.57
N LEU A 459 23.61 11.85 -5.19
CA LEU A 459 23.65 12.73 -6.36
C LEU A 459 23.85 14.20 -5.98
N TYR A 460 23.69 14.54 -4.69
CA TYR A 460 24.00 15.87 -4.18
C TYR A 460 25.51 16.09 -4.11
N ARG A 461 25.97 17.19 -4.72
CA ARG A 461 27.37 17.59 -4.85
C ARG A 461 27.54 19.04 -4.40
N GLN A 462 28.07 19.22 -3.19
CA GLN A 462 28.23 20.54 -2.57
C GLN A 462 29.12 21.49 -3.39
N ASP A 463 30.11 20.94 -4.09
CA ASP A 463 31.04 21.67 -4.96
C ASP A 463 30.41 22.20 -6.25
N ILE A 464 29.23 21.69 -6.63
CA ILE A 464 28.44 22.21 -7.75
C ILE A 464 27.34 23.15 -7.26
N SER A 465 26.74 22.87 -6.09
CA SER A 465 25.61 23.64 -5.55
C SER A 465 26.01 24.86 -4.72
N SER A 466 27.29 25.01 -4.37
CA SER A 466 27.77 26.18 -3.62
C SER A 466 27.62 27.47 -4.43
N PHE A 467 27.42 28.58 -3.73
CA PHE A 467 27.49 29.92 -4.32
C PHE A 467 28.94 30.38 -4.57
N GLU A 468 29.91 29.67 -4.01
CA GLU A 468 31.33 29.89 -4.24
C GLU A 468 31.71 29.33 -5.63
N GLY A 469 32.79 29.86 -6.22
CA GLY A 469 33.18 29.51 -7.59
C GLY A 469 33.32 28.00 -7.80
N SER A 470 32.55 27.46 -8.74
CA SER A 470 32.64 26.06 -9.17
C SER A 470 33.34 25.99 -10.52
N GLU A 471 34.36 25.14 -10.66
CA GLU A 471 35.00 24.86 -11.95
C GLU A 471 34.14 23.95 -12.84
N ILE A 472 33.12 23.29 -12.26
CA ILE A 472 32.30 22.29 -12.94
C ILE A 472 31.07 22.94 -13.60
N TYR A 473 30.49 23.97 -13.00
CA TYR A 473 29.27 24.62 -13.50
C TYR A 473 29.54 26.00 -14.11
N ASN A 474 29.42 26.10 -15.43
CA ASN A 474 29.52 27.36 -16.15
C ASN A 474 28.19 28.12 -16.13
N GLN A 475 28.13 29.21 -15.35
CA GLN A 475 26.92 30.02 -15.21
C GLN A 475 26.44 30.66 -16.52
N ALA A 476 27.33 30.88 -17.49
CA ALA A 476 26.95 31.50 -18.77
C ALA A 476 26.00 30.61 -19.61
N ASP A 477 26.08 29.29 -19.44
CA ASP A 477 25.26 28.33 -20.19
C ASP A 477 23.77 28.44 -19.83
N ALA A 478 23.45 28.89 -18.62
CA ALA A 478 22.09 29.10 -18.16
C ALA A 478 21.30 30.07 -19.07
N ALA A 479 21.95 31.09 -19.62
CA ALA A 479 21.30 32.04 -20.52
C ALA A 479 20.84 31.37 -21.84
N GLY A 480 21.66 30.47 -22.39
CA GLY A 480 21.30 29.68 -23.57
C GLY A 480 20.17 28.70 -23.26
N PHE A 481 20.29 27.98 -22.15
CA PHE A 481 19.28 27.05 -21.67
C PHE A 481 17.91 27.72 -21.49
N ILE A 482 17.83 28.85 -20.78
CA ILE A 482 16.58 29.58 -20.52
C ILE A 482 15.92 30.02 -21.82
N ARG A 483 16.70 30.52 -22.80
CA ARG A 483 16.16 30.95 -24.09
C ARG A 483 15.54 29.81 -24.88
N LEU A 484 16.17 28.63 -24.88
CA LEU A 484 15.68 27.47 -25.61
C LEU A 484 14.51 26.80 -24.87
N TYR A 485 14.65 26.56 -23.57
CA TYR A 485 13.62 25.93 -22.74
C TYR A 485 12.34 26.78 -22.65
N GLY A 486 12.48 28.11 -22.55
CA GLY A 486 11.37 29.06 -22.51
C GLY A 486 10.78 29.42 -23.87
N LEU A 487 11.33 28.92 -24.98
CA LEU A 487 10.89 29.28 -26.33
C LEU A 487 9.38 29.04 -26.55
N PRO A 488 8.78 27.90 -26.15
CA PRO A 488 7.34 27.68 -26.32
C PRO A 488 6.49 28.72 -25.58
N MET A 489 6.90 29.13 -24.37
CA MET A 489 6.21 30.15 -23.59
C MET A 489 6.27 31.52 -24.28
N ARG A 490 7.44 31.86 -24.84
CA ARG A 490 7.64 33.11 -25.59
C ARG A 490 6.79 33.15 -26.85
N VAL A 491 6.74 32.06 -27.62
CA VAL A 491 5.91 31.97 -28.84
C VAL A 491 4.43 32.16 -28.50
N ARG A 492 3.91 31.48 -27.48
CA ARG A 492 2.52 31.66 -27.03
C ARG A 492 2.21 33.12 -26.70
N ALA A 493 3.08 33.76 -25.91
CA ALA A 493 2.91 35.17 -25.54
C ALA A 493 3.02 36.14 -26.74
N MET A 494 3.84 35.81 -27.76
CA MET A 494 3.92 36.59 -29.00
C MET A 494 2.61 36.51 -29.79
N LEU A 495 2.05 35.31 -29.93
CA LEU A 495 0.77 35.11 -30.61
C LEU A 495 -0.39 35.84 -29.89
N GLU A 496 -0.43 35.78 -28.55
CA GLU A 496 -1.42 36.52 -27.75
C GLU A 496 -1.32 38.05 -27.93
N LYS A 497 -0.12 38.56 -28.22
CA LYS A 497 0.13 39.99 -28.48
C LYS A 497 0.06 40.38 -29.96
N GLY A 498 -0.14 39.42 -30.87
CA GLY A 498 -0.13 39.65 -32.31
C GLY A 498 1.24 40.08 -32.87
N ILE A 499 2.35 39.60 -32.29
CA ILE A 499 3.73 39.86 -32.74
C ILE A 499 4.17 38.80 -33.74
#